data_AF-A0A7W1DK72-F1
#
_entry.id   AF-A0A7W1DK72-F1
#
_cell.length_a   1.000
_cell.length_b   1.000
_cell.length_c   1.000
_cell.angle_alpha   90.00
_cell.angle_beta   90.00
_cell.angle_gamma   90.00
#
_symmetry.space_group_name_H-M   'P 1'
#
loop_
_entity.id
_entity.type
_entity.pdbx_description
1 polymer ?
#
loop_
_entity_poly.entity_id
_entity_poly.type
_entity_poly.pdbx_seq_one_letter_code
_entity_poly.pdbx_strand_id
1 'polypeptide(L)'
;KINHLELYTEHTFAYENHREVWAQASPMTGEDILRLDAYCRERFIELVPNQNSFGHMHHWLELPRYNHLAECPEGFELTLHGHTRQMPPFSLNPSDSRSVEFMGELFSELLPHFSSGKFNVGCDETWDVGRGRSARAVEEKGAGRVYLDYLLGIYDLVKRHRRTMHFWGDIIIQHPELVPELPRDAVVLEWGYEADHPFKEHGAEFARSGIPFFVCPGTSSWNTIAGRTDNCLGNVRNATENGLRHGAIGLLNTDWGDNNHTQYLPVSYLGFAAGAAMPWCYETNRDEDFISALDLHAFYDRARVMGRLSYDLGNAHEKAGPAPHNSTVLFHLLTQAPDSPLPDGVTVESLRQAGEHINSVVGPLESARMDREDADLTRDEFANAARMMLHACNRGTGMLEGTLNSAGKREELASKMRTILGEHRRLWISRSRGGGLQDSESALVERLKEYAGG
;
A
#
# COMPACT_ATOMS: atom_id res chain seq x y z
N LYS A 1 18.37 11.98 -2.65
CA LYS A 1 18.79 10.84 -1.79
C LYS A 1 18.14 9.53 -2.21
N ILE A 2 17.03 9.55 -2.96
CA ILE A 2 16.46 8.38 -3.63
C ILE A 2 17.18 8.18 -4.97
N ASN A 3 17.47 6.93 -5.35
CA ASN A 3 18.10 6.53 -6.62
C ASN A 3 17.35 5.38 -7.33
N HIS A 4 16.23 4.94 -6.78
CA HIS A 4 15.41 3.83 -7.26
C HIS A 4 13.94 4.25 -7.13
N LEU A 5 13.17 4.15 -8.21
CA LEU A 5 11.73 4.34 -8.21
C LEU A 5 11.03 3.14 -8.85
N GLU A 6 9.98 2.63 -8.22
CA GLU A 6 9.08 1.61 -8.77
C GLU A 6 7.65 2.18 -8.83
N LEU A 7 6.90 1.80 -9.88
CA LEU A 7 5.45 1.97 -9.92
C LEU A 7 4.83 0.57 -9.87
N TYR A 8 4.21 0.22 -8.74
CA TYR A 8 3.56 -1.08 -8.58
C TYR A 8 2.38 -1.21 -9.55
N THR A 9 2.44 -2.24 -10.41
CA THR A 9 1.45 -2.47 -11.47
C THR A 9 0.87 -3.87 -11.34
N GLU A 10 -0.42 -3.97 -11.02
CA GLU A 10 -1.16 -5.23 -11.17
C GLU A 10 -1.73 -5.34 -12.59
N HIS A 11 -2.43 -4.28 -13.02
CA HIS A 11 -3.12 -4.22 -14.31
C HIS A 11 -3.06 -2.83 -14.95
N THR A 12 -2.43 -1.83 -14.32
CA THR A 12 -2.54 -0.41 -14.69
C THR A 12 -1.55 0.05 -15.76
N PHE A 13 -1.11 -0.86 -16.63
CA PHE A 13 -0.32 -0.58 -17.83
C PHE A 13 -1.13 -0.86 -19.10
N ALA A 14 -0.96 -0.05 -20.14
CA ALA A 14 -1.74 -0.12 -21.37
C ALA A 14 -1.26 -1.23 -22.32
N TYR A 15 -1.36 -2.48 -21.90
CA TYR A 15 -1.11 -3.68 -22.71
C TYR A 15 -1.96 -3.68 -24.00
N GLU A 16 -1.32 -3.76 -25.17
CA GLU A 16 -1.93 -3.74 -26.50
C GLU A 16 -2.95 -4.88 -26.67
N ASN A 17 -2.59 -6.10 -26.25
CA ASN A 17 -3.42 -7.29 -26.44
C ASN A 17 -4.50 -7.48 -25.36
N HIS A 18 -4.51 -6.62 -24.33
CA HIS A 18 -5.26 -6.82 -23.09
C HIS A 18 -6.05 -5.58 -22.64
N ARG A 19 -6.54 -4.79 -23.60
CA ARG A 19 -7.27 -3.53 -23.34
C ARG A 19 -8.38 -3.63 -22.31
N GLU A 20 -9.14 -4.72 -22.32
CA GLU A 20 -10.28 -4.95 -21.44
C GLU A 20 -9.94 -4.91 -19.94
N VAL A 21 -8.71 -5.23 -19.55
CA VAL A 21 -8.31 -5.28 -18.14
C VAL A 21 -8.04 -3.88 -17.57
N TRP A 22 -7.45 -3.00 -18.38
CA TRP A 22 -7.02 -1.67 -17.93
C TRP A 22 -7.92 -0.53 -18.39
N ALA A 23 -8.93 -0.79 -19.24
CA ALA A 23 -9.71 0.23 -19.94
C ALA A 23 -10.29 1.33 -19.03
N GLN A 24 -10.57 1.02 -17.77
CA GLN A 24 -11.16 1.95 -16.79
C GLN A 24 -10.15 2.47 -15.76
N ALA A 25 -8.91 1.98 -15.78
CA ALA A 25 -7.89 2.28 -14.78
C ALA A 25 -7.06 3.55 -15.06
N SER A 26 -7.26 4.21 -16.21
CA SER A 26 -6.39 5.31 -16.68
C SER A 26 -4.90 4.94 -16.72
N PRO A 27 -4.54 3.84 -17.39
CA PRO A 27 -3.25 3.19 -17.24
C PRO A 27 -2.09 4.02 -17.76
N MET A 28 -0.89 3.72 -17.27
CA MET A 28 0.35 4.21 -17.88
C MET A 28 0.53 3.60 -19.27
N THR A 29 0.77 4.46 -20.27
CA THR A 29 1.13 3.98 -21.61
C THR A 29 2.62 3.70 -21.69
N GLY A 30 3.04 2.93 -22.70
CA GLY A 30 4.46 2.75 -23.00
C GLY A 30 5.21 4.08 -23.21
N GLU A 31 4.56 5.07 -23.82
CA GLU A 31 5.13 6.41 -23.99
C GLU A 31 5.26 7.17 -22.66
N ASP A 32 4.27 7.06 -21.77
CA ASP A 32 4.35 7.64 -20.43
C ASP A 32 5.54 7.08 -19.64
N ILE A 33 5.73 5.75 -19.70
CA ILE A 33 6.85 5.08 -19.05
C ILE A 33 8.19 5.52 -19.65
N LEU A 34 8.31 5.61 -20.97
CA LEU A 34 9.55 6.08 -21.62
C LEU A 34 9.91 7.52 -21.21
N ARG A 35 8.90 8.40 -21.10
CA ARG A 35 9.09 9.78 -20.62
C ARG A 35 9.51 9.81 -19.16
N LEU A 36 8.89 8.97 -18.31
CA LEU A 36 9.24 8.88 -16.88
C LEU A 36 10.63 8.29 -16.68
N ASP A 37 11.00 7.25 -17.42
CA ASP A 37 12.33 6.63 -17.39
C ASP A 37 13.40 7.67 -17.75
N ALA A 38 13.20 8.43 -18.84
CA ALA A 38 14.10 9.52 -19.22
C ALA A 38 14.23 10.58 -18.11
N TYR A 39 13.10 11.02 -17.53
CA TYR A 39 13.07 11.98 -16.43
C TYR A 39 13.84 11.49 -15.19
N CYS A 40 13.71 10.21 -14.84
CA CYS A 40 14.42 9.58 -13.74
C CYS A 40 15.93 9.52 -14.01
N ARG A 41 16.34 9.09 -15.21
CA ARG A 41 17.77 8.99 -15.58
C ARG A 41 18.49 10.33 -15.54
N GLU A 42 17.84 11.42 -15.99
CA GLU A 42 18.39 12.78 -15.89
C GLU A 42 18.71 13.19 -14.44
N ARG A 43 18.11 12.50 -13.46
CA ARG A 43 18.26 12.74 -12.03
C ARG A 43 18.99 11.61 -11.31
N PHE A 44 19.64 10.71 -12.05
CA PHE A 44 20.35 9.54 -11.52
C PHE A 44 19.46 8.60 -10.69
N ILE A 45 18.18 8.52 -11.07
CA ILE A 45 17.20 7.59 -10.51
C ILE A 45 16.95 6.48 -11.54
N GLU A 46 17.05 5.23 -11.11
CA GLU A 46 16.66 4.07 -11.92
C GLU A 46 15.16 3.84 -11.76
N LEU A 47 14.40 3.90 -12.87
CA LEU A 47 13.00 3.49 -12.90
C LEU A 47 12.94 1.98 -13.12
N VAL A 48 12.65 1.24 -12.05
CA VAL A 48 12.58 -0.23 -12.09
C VAL A 48 11.13 -0.65 -12.37
N PRO A 49 10.88 -1.49 -13.39
CA PRO A 49 9.55 -2.05 -13.62
C PRO A 49 9.11 -2.87 -12.41
N ASN A 50 7.85 -2.76 -12.04
CA ASN A 50 7.22 -3.56 -11.01
C ASN A 50 5.86 -4.05 -11.52
N GLN A 51 5.77 -5.34 -11.82
CA GLN A 51 4.56 -6.00 -12.31
C GLN A 51 4.29 -7.23 -11.46
N ASN A 52 3.16 -7.28 -10.76
CA ASN A 52 2.82 -8.49 -10.03
C ASN A 52 2.57 -9.64 -11.00
N SER A 53 3.13 -10.81 -10.67
CA SER A 53 3.28 -11.93 -11.61
C SER A 53 2.78 -13.26 -11.04
N PHE A 54 2.02 -13.24 -9.94
CA PHE A 54 1.45 -14.48 -9.37
C PHE A 54 0.12 -14.23 -8.62
N GLY A 55 0.20 -13.69 -7.40
CA GLY A 55 -0.94 -13.18 -6.64
C GLY A 55 -1.43 -11.84 -7.17
N HIS A 56 -2.47 -11.28 -6.54
CA HIS A 56 -3.08 -9.99 -6.90
C HIS A 56 -3.53 -9.85 -8.36
N MET A 57 -3.81 -10.97 -9.03
CA MET A 57 -4.23 -10.98 -10.44
C MET A 57 -5.75 -10.85 -10.61
N HIS A 58 -6.49 -10.45 -9.57
CA HIS A 58 -7.96 -10.47 -9.56
C HIS A 58 -8.61 -9.66 -10.70
N HIS A 59 -8.10 -8.46 -11.01
CA HIS A 59 -8.56 -7.67 -12.16
C HIS A 59 -8.44 -8.41 -13.51
N TRP A 60 -7.48 -9.33 -13.63
CA TRP A 60 -7.36 -10.21 -14.79
C TRP A 60 -8.31 -11.40 -14.69
N LEU A 61 -8.27 -12.11 -13.55
CA LEU A 61 -8.86 -13.44 -13.38
C LEU A 61 -10.37 -13.43 -13.19
N GLU A 62 -10.97 -12.29 -12.84
CA GLU A 62 -12.43 -12.11 -12.86
C GLU A 62 -13.00 -12.07 -14.29
N LEU A 63 -12.17 -11.72 -15.28
CA LEU A 63 -12.62 -11.62 -16.66
C LEU A 63 -12.71 -13.02 -17.31
N PRO A 64 -13.79 -13.33 -18.04
CA PRO A 64 -14.00 -14.65 -18.64
C PRO A 64 -12.84 -15.14 -19.52
N ARG A 65 -12.11 -14.22 -20.18
CA ARG A 65 -10.96 -14.57 -21.03
C ARG A 65 -9.81 -15.17 -20.24
N TYR A 66 -9.52 -14.70 -19.01
CA TYR A 66 -8.35 -15.13 -18.22
C TYR A 66 -8.73 -16.03 -17.04
N ASN A 67 -9.99 -16.11 -16.65
CA ASN A 67 -10.45 -16.92 -15.52
C ASN A 67 -10.00 -18.40 -15.59
N HIS A 68 -9.83 -18.93 -16.81
CA HIS A 68 -9.28 -20.25 -17.02
C HIS A 68 -7.82 -20.43 -16.58
N LEU A 69 -7.11 -19.37 -16.21
CA LEU A 69 -5.76 -19.39 -15.63
C LEU A 69 -5.77 -19.30 -14.10
N ALA A 70 -6.90 -19.01 -13.46
CA ALA A 70 -6.97 -18.82 -12.01
C ALA A 70 -6.71 -20.12 -11.24
N GLU A 71 -6.09 -20.00 -10.06
CA GLU A 71 -5.98 -21.07 -9.07
C GLU A 71 -7.37 -21.48 -8.55
N CYS A 72 -8.15 -20.48 -8.12
CA CYS A 72 -9.55 -20.61 -7.70
C CYS A 72 -10.47 -19.80 -8.62
N PRO A 73 -11.01 -20.38 -9.72
CA PRO A 73 -11.83 -19.66 -10.71
C PRO A 73 -13.13 -19.03 -10.17
N GLU A 74 -13.67 -19.57 -9.07
CA GLU A 74 -14.87 -19.05 -8.40
C GLU A 74 -14.52 -18.18 -7.17
N GLY A 75 -13.24 -17.86 -6.99
CA GLY A 75 -12.73 -17.22 -5.78
C GLY A 75 -12.60 -18.20 -4.59
N PHE A 76 -12.34 -17.66 -3.40
CA PHE A 76 -12.06 -18.43 -2.19
C PHE A 76 -12.38 -17.63 -0.93
N GLU A 77 -12.58 -18.32 0.19
CA GLU A 77 -12.71 -17.65 1.50
C GLU A 77 -11.33 -17.35 2.09
N LEU A 78 -11.10 -16.10 2.46
CA LEU A 78 -9.89 -15.64 3.14
C LEU A 78 -10.23 -15.19 4.55
N THR A 79 -9.62 -15.85 5.54
CA THR A 79 -9.66 -15.42 6.94
C THR A 79 -8.34 -14.75 7.31
N LEU A 80 -8.39 -13.44 7.56
CA LEU A 80 -7.25 -12.67 8.07
C LEU A 80 -7.67 -11.91 9.32
N HIS A 81 -6.84 -11.94 10.36
CA HIS A 81 -7.07 -11.22 11.61
C HIS A 81 -8.47 -11.47 12.23
N GLY A 82 -8.99 -12.69 12.11
CA GLY A 82 -10.31 -13.07 12.65
C GLY A 82 -11.52 -12.67 11.80
N HIS A 83 -11.29 -12.04 10.63
CA HIS A 83 -12.35 -11.68 9.69
C HIS A 83 -12.28 -12.56 8.45
N THR A 84 -13.39 -13.23 8.13
CA THR A 84 -13.54 -14.00 6.89
C THR A 84 -14.25 -13.16 5.83
N ARG A 85 -13.68 -13.09 4.64
CA ARG A 85 -14.30 -12.49 3.46
C ARG A 85 -14.22 -13.44 2.27
N GLN A 86 -15.23 -13.38 1.40
CA GLN A 86 -15.15 -13.99 0.09
C GLN A 86 -14.23 -13.14 -0.79
N MET A 87 -13.17 -13.74 -1.30
CA MET A 87 -12.25 -13.13 -2.26
C MET A 87 -12.61 -13.55 -3.68
N PRO A 88 -12.39 -12.68 -4.68
CA PRO A 88 -12.43 -13.07 -6.08
C PRO A 88 -11.25 -14.02 -6.42
N PRO A 89 -11.22 -14.61 -7.63
CA PRO A 89 -10.03 -15.29 -8.14
C PRO A 89 -8.80 -14.41 -7.99
N PHE A 90 -7.70 -14.92 -7.41
CA PHE A 90 -6.62 -14.05 -6.95
C PHE A 90 -5.25 -14.43 -7.50
N SER A 91 -4.84 -15.69 -7.38
CA SER A 91 -3.56 -16.14 -7.96
C SER A 91 -3.74 -16.86 -9.29
N LEU A 92 -2.73 -16.76 -10.15
CA LEU A 92 -2.57 -17.68 -11.29
C LEU A 92 -2.42 -19.13 -10.81
N ASN A 93 -2.82 -20.12 -11.61
CA ASN A 93 -2.66 -21.53 -11.28
C ASN A 93 -1.18 -21.93 -11.47
N PRO A 94 -0.43 -22.24 -10.40
CA PRO A 94 0.99 -22.54 -10.51
C PRO A 94 1.29 -23.91 -11.16
N SER A 95 0.28 -24.77 -11.30
CA SER A 95 0.43 -26.10 -11.90
C SER A 95 0.19 -26.12 -13.42
N ASP A 96 -0.15 -24.97 -14.02
CA ASP A 96 -0.42 -24.84 -15.45
C ASP A 96 0.65 -23.98 -16.13
N SER A 97 1.36 -24.52 -17.12
CA SER A 97 2.43 -23.78 -17.82
C SER A 97 1.91 -22.53 -18.52
N ARG A 98 0.63 -22.51 -18.89
CA ARG A 98 -0.02 -21.36 -19.53
C ARG A 98 -0.02 -20.12 -18.64
N SER A 99 0.02 -20.29 -17.32
CA SER A 99 0.16 -19.18 -16.36
C SER A 99 1.50 -18.46 -16.54
N VAL A 100 2.59 -19.21 -16.73
CA VAL A 100 3.92 -18.64 -16.99
C VAL A 100 4.01 -18.08 -18.41
N GLU A 101 3.45 -18.79 -19.40
CA GLU A 101 3.39 -18.31 -20.79
C GLU A 101 2.68 -16.95 -20.89
N PHE A 102 1.55 -16.80 -20.21
CA PHE A 102 0.81 -15.55 -20.11
C PHE A 102 1.65 -14.41 -19.52
N MET A 103 2.40 -14.65 -18.44
CA MET A 103 3.32 -13.63 -17.91
C MET A 103 4.42 -13.24 -18.90
N GLY A 104 4.89 -14.19 -19.73
CA GLY A 104 5.83 -13.91 -20.80
C GLY A 104 5.28 -12.97 -21.88
N GLU A 105 3.99 -13.07 -22.20
CA GLU A 105 3.31 -12.13 -23.09
C GLU A 105 3.30 -10.72 -22.48
N LEU A 106 2.87 -10.59 -21.22
CA LEU A 106 2.86 -9.29 -20.52
C LEU A 106 4.26 -8.66 -20.44
N PHE A 107 5.29 -9.44 -20.09
CA PHE A 107 6.66 -8.94 -19.99
C PHE A 107 7.20 -8.45 -21.33
N SER A 108 6.81 -9.09 -22.43
CA SER A 108 7.22 -8.69 -23.78
C SER A 108 6.63 -7.34 -24.20
N GLU A 109 5.44 -6.99 -23.72
CA GLU A 109 4.81 -5.69 -23.94
C GLU A 109 5.32 -4.61 -22.97
N LEU A 110 5.55 -4.95 -21.69
CA LEU A 110 5.92 -3.99 -20.65
C LEU A 110 7.40 -3.57 -20.71
N LEU A 111 8.30 -4.55 -20.67
CA LEU A 111 9.73 -4.33 -20.41
C LEU A 111 10.50 -3.51 -21.47
N PRO A 112 10.10 -3.44 -22.75
CA PRO A 112 10.76 -2.56 -23.73
C PRO A 112 10.73 -1.07 -23.38
N HIS A 113 9.83 -0.64 -22.48
CA HIS A 113 9.66 0.75 -22.11
C HIS A 113 10.59 1.22 -20.97
N PHE A 114 11.36 0.30 -20.38
CA PHE A 114 12.24 0.57 -19.25
C PHE A 114 13.72 0.39 -19.62
N SER A 115 14.58 1.28 -19.12
CA SER A 115 16.03 1.14 -19.27
C SER A 115 16.67 0.27 -18.19
N SER A 116 16.05 0.17 -17.01
CA SER A 116 16.54 -0.52 -15.81
C SER A 116 16.96 -1.97 -16.05
N GLY A 117 18.12 -2.38 -15.53
CA GLY A 117 18.58 -3.77 -15.58
C GLY A 117 17.87 -4.71 -14.60
N LYS A 118 16.97 -4.17 -13.77
CA LYS A 118 16.25 -4.87 -12.69
C LYS A 118 14.78 -4.98 -13.04
N PHE A 119 14.07 -5.92 -12.41
CA PHE A 119 12.63 -6.08 -12.56
C PHE A 119 12.03 -6.71 -11.31
N ASN A 120 11.09 -6.00 -10.67
CA ASN A 120 10.30 -6.54 -9.58
C ASN A 120 9.08 -7.29 -10.13
N VAL A 121 9.02 -8.60 -9.86
CA VAL A 121 7.96 -9.49 -10.34
C VAL A 121 6.83 -9.68 -9.33
N GLY A 122 6.93 -9.07 -8.14
CA GLY A 122 6.01 -9.29 -7.04
C GLY A 122 6.11 -10.72 -6.51
N CYS A 123 5.09 -11.53 -6.80
CA CYS A 123 4.94 -12.93 -6.36
C CYS A 123 4.71 -13.11 -4.85
N ASP A 124 4.01 -12.16 -4.25
CA ASP A 124 3.58 -12.13 -2.84
C ASP A 124 2.17 -12.70 -2.63
N GLU A 125 1.86 -12.97 -1.35
CA GLU A 125 0.49 -13.07 -0.82
C GLU A 125 -0.42 -14.10 -1.54
N THR A 126 0.13 -15.20 -2.04
CA THR A 126 -0.62 -16.23 -2.80
C THR A 126 -1.53 -17.11 -1.92
N TRP A 127 -2.52 -16.50 -1.25
CA TRP A 127 -3.31 -17.11 -0.19
C TRP A 127 -4.21 -18.29 -0.62
N ASP A 128 -4.52 -18.37 -1.91
CA ASP A 128 -5.39 -19.39 -2.52
C ASP A 128 -4.62 -20.59 -3.10
N VAL A 129 -3.28 -20.53 -3.18
CA VAL A 129 -2.46 -21.67 -3.63
C VAL A 129 -2.71 -22.89 -2.75
N GLY A 130 -3.03 -24.02 -3.39
CA GLY A 130 -3.37 -25.28 -2.74
C GLY A 130 -4.84 -25.43 -2.39
N ARG A 131 -5.68 -24.40 -2.59
CA ARG A 131 -7.12 -24.46 -2.33
C ARG A 131 -7.93 -24.79 -3.58
N GLY A 132 -7.34 -24.64 -4.76
CA GLY A 132 -8.00 -24.85 -6.03
C GLY A 132 -7.27 -25.87 -6.88
N ARG A 133 -6.91 -25.49 -8.10
CA ARG A 133 -6.36 -26.40 -9.11
C ARG A 133 -5.01 -27.00 -8.73
N SER A 134 -4.21 -26.30 -7.94
CA SER A 134 -2.93 -26.79 -7.45
C SER A 134 -3.04 -27.68 -6.21
N ALA A 135 -4.24 -27.92 -5.64
CA ALA A 135 -4.43 -28.70 -4.42
C ALA A 135 -3.71 -30.06 -4.43
N ARG A 136 -3.82 -30.80 -5.54
CA ARG A 136 -3.12 -32.09 -5.69
C ARG A 136 -1.59 -31.93 -5.73
N ALA A 137 -1.07 -30.92 -6.42
CA ALA A 137 0.37 -30.68 -6.47
C ALA A 137 0.91 -30.27 -5.09
N VAL A 138 0.13 -29.49 -4.33
CA VAL A 138 0.46 -29.11 -2.96
C VAL A 138 0.41 -30.30 -2.01
N GLU A 139 -0.56 -31.21 -2.16
CA GLU A 139 -0.60 -32.47 -1.39
C GLU A 139 0.63 -33.36 -1.67
N GLU A 140 1.05 -33.45 -2.93
CA GLU A 140 2.18 -34.30 -3.34
C GLU A 140 3.55 -33.71 -3.00
N LYS A 141 3.73 -32.38 -3.11
CA LYS A 141 5.04 -31.71 -3.03
C LYS A 141 5.21 -30.72 -1.87
N GLY A 142 4.11 -30.26 -1.28
CA GLY A 142 4.07 -29.13 -0.36
C GLY A 142 3.95 -27.77 -1.05
N ALA A 143 3.32 -26.80 -0.36
CA ALA A 143 3.01 -25.48 -0.91
C ALA A 143 4.27 -24.68 -1.29
N GLY A 144 5.30 -24.67 -0.43
CA GLY A 144 6.55 -23.96 -0.72
C GLY A 144 7.25 -24.45 -1.99
N ARG A 145 7.22 -25.77 -2.26
CA ARG A 145 7.76 -26.33 -3.50
C ARG A 145 6.95 -25.89 -4.72
N VAL A 146 5.62 -25.95 -4.64
CA VAL A 146 4.75 -25.50 -5.73
C VAL A 146 4.97 -24.01 -6.05
N TYR A 147 5.12 -23.19 -5.00
CA TYR A 147 5.48 -21.78 -5.16
C TYR A 147 6.85 -21.59 -5.83
N LEU A 148 7.89 -22.28 -5.34
CA LEU A 148 9.24 -22.15 -5.88
C LEU A 148 9.32 -22.62 -7.34
N ASP A 149 8.67 -23.74 -7.69
CA ASP A 149 8.62 -24.24 -9.07
C ASP A 149 8.04 -23.17 -10.02
N TYR A 150 6.98 -22.45 -9.59
CA TYR A 150 6.40 -21.35 -10.36
C TYR A 150 7.33 -20.13 -10.46
N LEU A 151 7.91 -19.70 -9.32
CA LEU A 151 8.85 -18.59 -9.25
C LEU A 151 10.06 -18.80 -10.17
N LEU A 152 10.57 -20.03 -10.27
CA LEU A 152 11.67 -20.36 -11.19
C LEU A 152 11.26 -20.24 -12.67
N GLY A 153 10.00 -20.55 -13.01
CA GLY A 153 9.46 -20.28 -14.35
C GLY A 153 9.40 -18.80 -14.69
N ILE A 154 9.04 -17.96 -13.72
CA ILE A 154 9.10 -16.50 -13.84
C ILE A 154 10.55 -16.02 -13.98
N TYR A 155 11.47 -16.53 -13.15
CA TYR A 155 12.89 -16.21 -13.24
C TYR A 155 13.44 -16.47 -14.65
N ASP A 156 13.13 -17.61 -15.26
CA ASP A 156 13.57 -17.93 -16.63
C ASP A 156 13.06 -16.90 -17.67
N LEU A 157 11.84 -16.37 -17.51
CA LEU A 157 11.35 -15.25 -18.32
C LEU A 157 12.19 -13.99 -18.09
N VAL A 158 12.43 -13.60 -16.84
CA VAL A 158 13.23 -12.42 -16.49
C VAL A 158 14.64 -12.51 -17.10
N LYS A 159 15.26 -13.69 -17.08
CA LYS A 159 16.57 -13.92 -17.69
C LYS A 159 16.55 -13.82 -19.21
N ARG A 160 15.49 -14.29 -19.89
CA ARG A 160 15.31 -14.07 -21.34
C ARG A 160 15.27 -12.59 -21.72
N HIS A 161 14.72 -11.74 -20.85
CA HIS A 161 14.75 -10.28 -20.99
C HIS A 161 16.05 -9.62 -20.48
N ARG A 162 17.05 -10.41 -20.07
CA ARG A 162 18.37 -9.95 -19.59
C ARG A 162 18.27 -9.00 -18.39
N ARG A 163 17.31 -9.24 -17.49
CA ARG A 163 17.14 -8.47 -16.26
C ARG A 163 17.59 -9.27 -15.02
N THR A 164 17.69 -8.57 -13.90
CA THR A 164 17.90 -9.10 -12.54
C THR A 164 16.54 -9.12 -11.85
N MET A 165 16.12 -10.27 -11.34
CA MET A 165 14.81 -10.44 -10.71
C MET A 165 14.83 -9.91 -9.28
N HIS A 166 13.86 -9.08 -8.93
CA HIS A 166 13.46 -8.77 -7.56
C HIS A 166 12.10 -9.43 -7.29
N PHE A 167 11.88 -9.97 -6.10
CA PHE A 167 10.59 -10.57 -5.71
C PHE A 167 10.38 -10.48 -4.20
N TRP A 168 9.13 -10.50 -3.75
CA TRP A 168 8.77 -10.43 -2.33
C TRP A 168 9.12 -11.72 -1.56
N GLY A 169 9.66 -11.55 -0.36
CA GLY A 169 10.23 -12.64 0.44
C GLY A 169 9.26 -13.37 1.38
N ASP A 170 8.01 -12.95 1.49
CA ASP A 170 7.05 -13.38 2.51
C ASP A 170 6.74 -14.88 2.49
N ILE A 171 6.75 -15.51 1.31
CA ILE A 171 6.52 -16.95 1.20
C ILE A 171 7.81 -17.72 1.43
N ILE A 172 8.92 -17.28 0.83
CA ILE A 172 10.17 -18.05 0.86
C ILE A 172 10.84 -18.05 2.24
N ILE A 173 10.64 -17.00 3.04
CA ILE A 173 11.13 -16.93 4.42
C ILE A 173 10.47 -17.98 5.34
N GLN A 174 9.29 -18.47 4.98
CA GLN A 174 8.60 -19.57 5.67
C GLN A 174 9.13 -20.95 5.28
N HIS A 175 9.97 -21.02 4.23
CA HIS A 175 10.53 -22.23 3.65
C HIS A 175 12.07 -22.17 3.57
N PRO A 176 12.78 -22.01 4.71
CA PRO A 176 14.24 -21.89 4.72
C PRO A 176 14.97 -23.07 4.06
N GLU A 177 14.35 -24.26 4.04
CA GLU A 177 14.86 -25.45 3.36
C GLU A 177 14.94 -25.31 1.83
N LEU A 178 14.15 -24.43 1.23
CA LEU A 178 14.09 -24.19 -0.21
C LEU A 178 15.02 -23.05 -0.68
N VAL A 179 15.43 -22.19 0.26
CA VAL A 179 16.29 -21.04 -0.02
C VAL A 179 17.59 -21.40 -0.78
N PRO A 180 18.30 -22.53 -0.50
CA PRO A 180 19.50 -22.90 -1.24
C PRO A 180 19.32 -23.09 -2.75
N GLU A 181 18.08 -23.32 -3.21
CA GLU A 181 17.72 -23.54 -4.61
C GLU A 181 17.37 -22.25 -5.36
N LEU A 182 17.23 -21.13 -4.66
CA LEU A 182 16.97 -19.84 -5.29
C LEU A 182 18.15 -19.40 -6.17
N PRO A 183 17.87 -18.70 -7.28
CA PRO A 183 18.90 -18.10 -8.10
C PRO A 183 19.75 -17.09 -7.32
N ARG A 184 21.08 -17.23 -7.41
CA ARG A 184 22.03 -16.42 -6.63
C ARG A 184 22.10 -14.96 -7.06
N ASP A 185 21.59 -14.65 -8.24
CA ASP A 185 21.48 -13.28 -8.77
C ASP A 185 20.09 -12.67 -8.60
N ALA A 186 19.13 -13.38 -7.99
CA ALA A 186 17.85 -12.78 -7.59
C ALA A 186 18.02 -11.94 -6.31
N VAL A 187 17.17 -10.91 -6.16
CA VAL A 187 17.12 -10.06 -4.97
C VAL A 187 15.80 -10.32 -4.24
N VAL A 188 15.87 -10.70 -2.98
CA VAL A 188 14.68 -10.88 -2.14
C VAL A 188 14.28 -9.53 -1.53
N LEU A 189 13.00 -9.24 -1.51
CA LEU A 189 12.43 -8.04 -0.89
C LEU A 189 11.74 -8.44 0.43
N GLU A 190 12.46 -8.26 1.55
CA GLU A 190 11.95 -8.55 2.89
C GLU A 190 11.08 -7.39 3.37
N TRP A 191 9.76 -7.57 3.37
CA TRP A 191 8.80 -6.51 3.68
C TRP A 191 8.10 -6.70 5.02
N GLY A 192 7.74 -5.57 5.62
CA GLY A 192 7.03 -5.53 6.90
C GLY A 192 6.79 -4.12 7.37
N TYR A 193 5.58 -3.86 7.89
CA TYR A 193 5.07 -2.49 8.00
C TYR A 193 4.81 -2.02 9.43
N GLU A 194 4.93 -2.90 10.43
CA GLU A 194 4.87 -2.50 11.83
C GLU A 194 6.25 -2.11 12.36
N ALA A 195 6.28 -1.20 13.34
CA ALA A 195 7.52 -0.74 13.95
C ALA A 195 8.35 -1.87 14.56
N ASP A 196 7.69 -2.94 15.02
CA ASP A 196 8.28 -4.12 15.63
C ASP A 196 8.43 -5.32 14.68
N HIS A 197 8.26 -5.13 13.37
CA HIS A 197 8.48 -6.20 12.38
C HIS A 197 9.87 -6.86 12.57
N PRO A 198 9.99 -8.21 12.52
CA PRO A 198 11.20 -8.95 12.86
C PRO A 198 12.30 -8.89 11.77
N PHE A 199 12.67 -7.69 11.32
CA PHE A 199 13.76 -7.47 10.35
C PHE A 199 15.11 -8.04 10.81
N LYS A 200 15.33 -8.13 12.13
CA LYS A 200 16.56 -8.70 12.69
C LYS A 200 16.64 -10.21 12.42
N GLU A 201 15.58 -10.94 12.73
CA GLU A 201 15.51 -12.39 12.56
C GLU A 201 15.50 -12.76 11.08
N HIS A 202 14.66 -12.09 10.28
CA HIS A 202 14.55 -12.35 8.84
C HIS A 202 15.84 -11.94 8.10
N GLY A 203 16.41 -10.77 8.43
CA GLY A 203 17.68 -10.32 7.86
C GLY A 203 18.82 -11.29 8.14
N ALA A 204 18.87 -11.88 9.34
CA ALA A 204 19.86 -12.91 9.67
C ALA A 204 19.68 -14.18 8.81
N GLU A 205 18.45 -14.58 8.49
CA GLU A 205 18.19 -15.72 7.59
C GLU A 205 18.71 -15.44 6.17
N PHE A 206 18.35 -14.29 5.59
CA PHE A 206 18.83 -13.93 4.25
C PHE A 206 20.35 -13.76 4.20
N ALA A 207 20.96 -13.20 5.23
CA ALA A 207 22.42 -13.12 5.33
C ALA A 207 23.07 -14.52 5.34
N ARG A 208 22.48 -15.49 6.06
CA ARG A 208 22.98 -16.88 6.09
C ARG A 208 22.83 -17.59 4.75
N SER A 209 21.79 -17.28 3.99
CA SER A 209 21.57 -17.89 2.68
C SER A 209 22.54 -17.40 1.60
N GLY A 210 23.10 -16.19 1.79
CA GLY A 210 23.99 -15.55 0.84
C GLY A 210 23.26 -14.97 -0.38
N ILE A 211 21.93 -14.85 -0.33
CA ILE A 211 21.14 -14.24 -1.39
C ILE A 211 21.05 -12.73 -1.12
N PRO A 212 21.28 -11.88 -2.13
CA PRO A 212 21.08 -10.44 -1.97
C PRO A 212 19.65 -10.11 -1.56
N PHE A 213 19.48 -9.16 -0.65
CA PHE A 213 18.14 -8.76 -0.22
C PHE A 213 18.05 -7.26 0.06
N PHE A 214 16.83 -6.74 -0.08
CA PHE A 214 16.42 -5.42 0.42
C PHE A 214 15.57 -5.59 1.66
N VAL A 215 15.55 -4.55 2.50
CA VAL A 215 14.52 -4.37 3.53
C VAL A 215 13.48 -3.37 3.04
N CYS A 216 12.20 -3.66 3.27
CA CYS A 216 11.09 -2.93 2.66
C CYS A 216 10.11 -2.43 3.74
N PRO A 217 10.43 -1.32 4.42
CA PRO A 217 9.52 -0.65 5.34
C PRO A 217 8.48 0.18 4.58
N GLY A 218 7.53 0.76 5.33
CA GLY A 218 6.37 1.46 4.81
C GLY A 218 6.17 2.89 5.29
N THR A 219 5.54 3.73 4.46
CA THR A 219 5.04 5.06 4.85
C THR A 219 3.92 5.01 5.89
N SER A 220 3.28 3.84 6.07
CA SER A 220 2.12 3.64 6.96
C SER A 220 0.94 4.57 6.63
N SER A 221 0.78 4.94 5.36
CA SER A 221 -0.27 5.85 4.88
C SER A 221 -1.58 5.13 4.52
N TRP A 222 -1.50 3.88 4.06
CA TRP A 222 -2.64 3.05 3.63
C TRP A 222 -3.38 2.41 4.81
N ASN A 223 -4.64 2.01 4.60
CA ASN A 223 -5.55 1.56 5.67
C ASN A 223 -5.68 2.58 6.83
N THR A 224 -5.44 3.85 6.50
CA THR A 224 -5.56 5.00 7.40
C THR A 224 -6.26 6.15 6.68
N ILE A 225 -6.45 7.27 7.39
CA ILE A 225 -6.90 8.53 6.80
C ILE A 225 -5.75 9.55 6.75
N ALA A 226 -4.95 9.62 7.82
CA ALA A 226 -3.88 10.61 7.99
C ALA A 226 -2.51 10.00 8.38
N GLY A 227 -2.36 8.67 8.25
CA GLY A 227 -1.13 7.95 8.52
C GLY A 227 -1.09 7.27 9.91
N ARG A 228 0.08 6.69 10.21
CA ARG A 228 0.55 6.24 11.54
C ARG A 228 2.01 6.68 11.68
N THR A 229 2.23 7.93 12.08
CA THR A 229 3.53 8.60 11.90
C THR A 229 4.60 8.05 12.85
N ASP A 230 4.25 7.68 14.08
CA ASP A 230 5.18 6.99 15.00
C ASP A 230 5.54 5.60 14.52
N ASN A 231 4.55 4.83 14.05
CA ASN A 231 4.78 3.52 13.46
C ASN A 231 5.71 3.61 12.25
N CYS A 232 5.48 4.57 11.35
CA CYS A 232 6.33 4.79 10.18
C CYS A 232 7.80 5.05 10.56
N LEU A 233 8.06 6.00 11.49
CA LEU A 233 9.43 6.29 11.92
C LEU A 233 10.09 5.09 12.61
N GLY A 234 9.34 4.36 13.45
CA GLY A 234 9.80 3.14 14.09
C GLY A 234 10.15 2.04 13.10
N ASN A 235 9.28 1.81 12.11
CA ASN A 235 9.42 0.79 11.08
C ASN A 235 10.61 1.07 10.15
N VAL A 236 10.73 2.30 9.63
CA VAL A 236 11.88 2.69 8.78
C VAL A 236 13.20 2.60 9.55
N ARG A 237 13.22 3.01 10.82
CA ARG A 237 14.41 2.88 11.69
C ARG A 237 14.80 1.42 11.91
N ASN A 238 13.84 0.58 12.27
CA ASN A 238 14.04 -0.85 12.51
C ASN A 238 14.58 -1.56 11.26
N ALA A 239 13.94 -1.31 10.10
CA ALA A 239 14.38 -1.83 8.81
C ALA A 239 15.80 -1.38 8.48
N THR A 240 16.10 -0.07 8.58
CA THR A 240 17.42 0.47 8.24
C THR A 240 18.52 -0.10 9.14
N GLU A 241 18.30 -0.15 10.46
CA GLU A 241 19.28 -0.67 11.41
C GLU A 241 19.61 -2.13 11.14
N ASN A 242 18.58 -2.97 10.98
CA ASN A 242 18.77 -4.40 10.79
C ASN A 242 19.23 -4.74 9.37
N GLY A 243 18.81 -3.98 8.36
CA GLY A 243 19.34 -4.07 7.01
C GLY A 243 20.86 -3.82 6.97
N LEU A 244 21.34 -2.75 7.62
CA LEU A 244 22.78 -2.49 7.76
C LEU A 244 23.50 -3.59 8.52
N ARG A 245 22.92 -4.07 9.63
CA ARG A 245 23.50 -5.13 10.48
C ARG A 245 23.69 -6.44 9.72
N HIS A 246 22.76 -6.79 8.84
CA HIS A 246 22.72 -8.09 8.15
C HIS A 246 23.15 -8.03 6.68
N GLY A 247 23.61 -6.87 6.20
CA GLY A 247 24.17 -6.74 4.86
C GLY A 247 23.13 -6.66 3.74
N ALA A 248 21.95 -6.09 4.02
CA ALA A 248 21.00 -5.72 2.98
C ALA A 248 21.67 -4.79 1.97
N ILE A 249 21.41 -5.01 0.68
CA ILE A 249 22.01 -4.24 -0.42
C ILE A 249 21.15 -3.03 -0.83
N GLY A 250 20.02 -2.80 -0.16
CA GLY A 250 19.13 -1.66 -0.39
C GLY A 250 17.97 -1.61 0.59
N LEU A 251 17.28 -0.47 0.57
CA LEU A 251 16.00 -0.25 1.24
C LEU A 251 14.99 0.21 0.19
N LEU A 252 13.86 -0.49 0.06
CA LEU A 252 12.76 -0.10 -0.82
C LEU A 252 11.58 0.36 0.04
N ASN A 253 11.42 1.67 0.16
CA ASN A 253 10.37 2.25 1.00
C ASN A 253 9.03 2.21 0.27
N THR A 254 8.05 1.51 0.83
CA THR A 254 6.75 1.25 0.19
C THR A 254 5.70 2.29 0.58
N ASP A 255 4.81 2.61 -0.38
CA ASP A 255 3.65 3.47 -0.19
C ASP A 255 2.46 2.85 -0.92
N TRP A 256 1.63 2.11 -0.18
CA TRP A 256 0.54 1.33 -0.76
C TRP A 256 -0.77 2.10 -0.87
N GLY A 257 -1.76 1.48 -1.48
CA GLY A 257 -3.10 2.03 -1.74
C GLY A 257 -4.24 1.13 -1.30
N ASP A 258 -4.03 0.35 -0.25
CA ASP A 258 -4.93 -0.71 0.18
C ASP A 258 -6.36 -0.23 0.45
N ASN A 259 -7.31 -1.13 0.23
CA ASN A 259 -8.72 -0.95 0.57
C ASN A 259 -9.26 0.40 0.06
N ASN A 260 -9.02 0.64 -1.24
CA ASN A 260 -9.48 1.77 -2.03
C ASN A 260 -8.68 3.08 -1.93
N HIS A 261 -7.52 3.14 -1.27
CA HIS A 261 -6.65 4.33 -1.29
C HIS A 261 -7.35 5.63 -0.83
N THR A 262 -7.88 5.66 0.40
CA THR A 262 -8.57 6.87 0.89
C THR A 262 -7.64 7.99 1.37
N GLN A 263 -6.35 7.69 1.57
CA GLN A 263 -5.34 8.63 2.03
C GLN A 263 -4.90 9.60 0.91
N TYR A 264 -4.49 10.81 1.30
CA TYR A 264 -3.94 11.79 0.36
C TYR A 264 -2.41 11.78 0.35
N LEU A 265 -1.81 12.07 -0.81
CA LEU A 265 -0.36 11.99 -1.02
C LEU A 265 0.49 12.71 0.06
N PRO A 266 0.14 13.91 0.57
CA PRO A 266 0.97 14.58 1.58
C PRO A 266 1.10 13.83 2.90
N VAL A 267 0.19 12.88 3.20
CA VAL A 267 0.29 11.99 4.37
C VAL A 267 1.56 11.14 4.30
N SER A 268 1.97 10.73 3.10
CA SER A 268 3.13 9.86 2.87
C SER A 268 4.47 10.61 2.98
N TYR A 269 4.48 11.95 3.03
CA TYR A 269 5.72 12.74 2.98
C TYR A 269 6.68 12.47 4.14
N LEU A 270 6.16 12.18 5.34
CA LEU A 270 7.00 11.79 6.48
C LEU A 270 7.75 10.49 6.19
N GLY A 271 7.05 9.48 5.65
CA GLY A 271 7.65 8.22 5.26
C GLY A 271 8.65 8.36 4.12
N PHE A 272 8.36 9.22 3.13
CA PHE A 272 9.33 9.52 2.07
C PHE A 272 10.58 10.20 2.61
N ALA A 273 10.44 11.15 3.53
CA ALA A 273 11.57 11.83 4.15
C ALA A 273 12.43 10.86 4.98
N ALA A 274 11.80 10.04 5.82
CA ALA A 274 12.48 9.02 6.63
C ALA A 274 13.18 7.97 5.75
N GLY A 275 12.45 7.39 4.79
CA GLY A 275 12.94 6.39 3.85
C GLY A 275 14.04 6.90 2.92
N ALA A 276 14.15 8.22 2.69
CA ALA A 276 15.26 8.82 1.95
C ALA A 276 16.46 9.19 2.84
N ALA A 277 16.23 9.56 4.11
CA ALA A 277 17.26 10.09 4.99
C ALA A 277 18.00 8.99 5.78
N MET A 278 17.27 8.05 6.38
CA MET A 278 17.86 7.01 7.23
C MET A 278 18.80 6.07 6.47
N PRO A 279 18.45 5.45 5.33
CA PRO A 279 19.39 4.60 4.60
C PRO A 279 20.54 5.37 3.96
N TRP A 280 20.40 6.69 3.75
CA TRP A 280 21.49 7.52 3.22
C TRP A 280 22.63 7.70 4.23
N CYS A 281 22.32 7.90 5.51
CA CYS A 281 23.30 8.01 6.58
C CYS A 281 22.64 7.75 7.94
N TYR A 282 22.56 6.47 8.31
CA TYR A 282 21.76 6.04 9.47
C TYR A 282 22.20 6.69 10.78
N GLU A 283 23.49 6.68 11.10
CA GLU A 283 23.99 7.22 12.37
C GLU A 283 23.64 8.70 12.60
N THR A 284 23.64 9.50 11.53
CA THR A 284 23.22 10.91 11.60
C THR A 284 21.71 11.02 11.66
N ASN A 285 20.98 10.23 10.85
CA ASN A 285 19.55 10.46 10.59
C ASN A 285 18.59 9.69 11.50
N ARG A 286 19.08 8.73 12.31
CA ARG A 286 18.25 7.91 13.20
C ARG A 286 17.44 8.79 14.15
N ASP A 287 18.05 9.77 14.80
CA ASP A 287 17.41 10.57 15.85
C ASP A 287 17.09 12.01 15.40
N GLU A 288 16.98 12.23 14.08
CA GLU A 288 16.69 13.54 13.51
C GLU A 288 15.25 14.02 13.76
N ASP A 289 15.10 15.35 13.80
CA ASP A 289 13.80 16.02 13.87
C ASP A 289 13.13 16.04 12.49
N PHE A 290 12.45 14.93 12.16
CA PHE A 290 11.68 14.81 10.93
C PHE A 290 10.53 15.82 10.82
N ILE A 291 10.04 16.34 11.94
CA ILE A 291 8.95 17.33 11.97
C ILE A 291 9.46 18.64 11.38
N SER A 292 10.58 19.15 11.87
CA SER A 292 11.22 20.34 11.29
C SER A 292 11.72 20.08 9.86
N ALA A 293 12.19 18.87 9.56
CA ALA A 293 12.62 18.51 8.21
C ALA A 293 11.47 18.57 7.18
N LEU A 294 10.25 18.19 7.58
CA LEU A 294 9.07 18.29 6.72
C LEU A 294 8.73 19.74 6.37
N ASP A 295 8.75 20.65 7.34
CA ASP A 295 8.52 22.07 7.07
C ASP A 295 9.54 22.63 6.07
N LEU A 296 10.80 22.23 6.20
CA LEU A 296 11.89 22.75 5.38
C LEU A 296 11.93 22.13 3.97
N HIS A 297 11.70 20.83 3.84
CA HIS A 297 12.02 20.08 2.63
C HIS A 297 10.80 19.53 1.88
N ALA A 298 9.69 19.28 2.57
CA ALA A 298 8.48 18.73 1.97
C ALA A 298 7.43 19.83 1.75
N PHE A 299 7.07 20.56 2.79
CA PHE A 299 6.01 21.56 2.75
C PHE A 299 6.51 22.96 2.34
N TYR A 300 7.80 23.24 2.51
CA TYR A 300 8.37 24.58 2.36
C TYR A 300 7.58 25.62 3.18
N ASP A 301 7.16 25.23 4.38
CA ASP A 301 6.30 26.02 5.26
C ASP A 301 7.11 26.92 6.18
N ARG A 302 7.10 28.23 5.88
CA ARG A 302 7.84 29.23 6.66
C ARG A 302 7.21 29.47 8.04
N ALA A 303 5.94 29.12 8.24
CA ALA A 303 5.26 29.23 9.52
C ALA A 303 5.53 28.03 10.44
N ARG A 304 6.14 26.94 9.92
CA ARG A 304 6.41 25.69 10.64
C ARG A 304 5.17 25.06 11.29
N VAL A 305 4.08 25.03 10.53
CA VAL A 305 2.80 24.46 10.93
C VAL A 305 2.68 23.04 10.40
N MET A 306 2.96 22.84 9.11
CA MET A 306 2.62 21.60 8.41
C MET A 306 3.40 20.38 8.89
N GLY A 307 4.66 20.53 9.27
CA GLY A 307 5.47 19.46 9.85
C GLY A 307 4.82 18.89 11.11
N ARG A 308 4.51 19.76 12.08
CA ARG A 308 3.85 19.35 13.34
C ARG A 308 2.44 18.83 13.10
N LEU A 309 1.66 19.54 12.29
CA LEU A 309 0.27 19.18 12.01
C LEU A 309 0.17 17.79 11.36
N SER A 310 0.97 17.52 10.31
CA SER A 310 0.96 16.22 9.62
C SER A 310 1.41 15.08 10.53
N TYR A 311 2.45 15.31 11.33
CA TYR A 311 2.92 14.33 12.32
C TYR A 311 1.85 14.03 13.38
N ASP A 312 1.31 15.06 14.05
CA ASP A 312 0.35 14.87 15.14
C ASP A 312 -0.98 14.28 14.63
N LEU A 313 -1.44 14.68 13.43
CA LEU A 313 -2.68 14.16 12.85
C LEU A 313 -2.56 12.67 12.52
N GLY A 314 -1.38 12.23 12.08
CA GLY A 314 -1.10 10.81 11.82
C GLY A 314 -1.13 9.93 13.06
N ASN A 315 -0.92 10.47 14.27
CA ASN A 315 -1.04 9.72 15.52
C ASN A 315 -2.38 9.98 16.25
N ALA A 316 -3.24 10.87 15.73
CA ALA A 316 -4.46 11.25 16.42
C ALA A 316 -5.46 10.08 16.59
N HIS A 317 -5.37 9.04 15.76
CA HIS A 317 -6.19 7.83 15.88
C HIS A 317 -5.97 7.09 17.21
N GLU A 318 -4.81 7.22 17.85
CA GLU A 318 -4.49 6.54 19.11
C GLU A 318 -5.38 6.99 20.27
N LYS A 319 -5.94 8.21 20.18
CA LYS A 319 -6.92 8.70 21.15
C LYS A 319 -8.24 7.97 21.06
N ALA A 320 -8.59 7.39 19.90
CA ALA A 320 -9.83 6.65 19.71
C ALA A 320 -9.75 5.23 20.29
N GLY A 321 -8.56 4.64 20.31
CA GLY A 321 -8.30 3.29 20.79
C GLY A 321 -6.97 2.74 20.25
N PRO A 322 -6.54 1.56 20.70
CA PRO A 322 -5.36 0.89 20.17
C PRO A 322 -5.51 0.64 18.66
N ALA A 323 -4.43 0.88 17.90
CA ALA A 323 -4.44 0.62 16.47
C ALA A 323 -4.55 -0.90 16.20
N PRO A 324 -5.45 -1.33 15.30
CA PRO A 324 -5.38 -2.67 14.75
C PRO A 324 -4.09 -2.84 13.92
N HIS A 325 -3.66 -4.08 13.72
CA HIS A 325 -2.49 -4.38 12.90
C HIS A 325 -2.66 -3.82 11.48
N ASN A 326 -1.65 -3.09 10.99
CA ASN A 326 -1.61 -2.49 9.66
C ASN A 326 -2.80 -1.59 9.31
N SER A 327 -3.48 -0.98 10.29
CA SER A 327 -4.60 -0.06 10.05
C SER A 327 -4.86 0.89 11.24
N THR A 328 -5.94 1.66 11.18
CA THR A 328 -6.38 2.53 12.29
C THR A 328 -7.86 2.33 12.64
N VAL A 329 -8.20 2.57 13.90
CA VAL A 329 -9.60 2.54 14.38
C VAL A 329 -10.51 3.45 13.55
N LEU A 330 -10.05 4.68 13.27
CA LEU A 330 -10.85 5.65 12.54
C LEU A 330 -11.07 5.25 11.08
N PHE A 331 -10.10 4.56 10.46
CA PHE A 331 -10.30 3.99 9.13
C PHE A 331 -11.40 2.93 9.13
N HIS A 332 -11.37 1.96 10.06
CA HIS A 332 -12.43 0.95 10.17
C HIS A 332 -13.81 1.58 10.43
N LEU A 333 -13.89 2.56 11.34
CA LEU A 333 -15.12 3.29 11.61
C LEU A 333 -15.63 4.08 10.39
N LEU A 334 -14.78 4.49 9.45
CA LEU A 334 -15.20 5.16 8.23
C LEU A 334 -15.68 4.17 7.17
N THR A 335 -14.95 3.06 6.97
CA THR A 335 -15.06 2.22 5.78
C THR A 335 -15.85 0.93 5.97
N GLN A 336 -15.99 0.43 7.20
CA GLN A 336 -16.70 -0.83 7.45
C GLN A 336 -18.20 -0.64 7.65
N ALA A 337 -18.98 -1.69 7.36
CA ALA A 337 -20.42 -1.70 7.57
C ALA A 337 -20.78 -1.55 9.08
N PRO A 338 -21.96 -1.00 9.43
CA PRO A 338 -22.31 -0.72 10.82
C PRO A 338 -22.41 -1.94 11.75
N ASP A 339 -22.63 -3.12 11.17
CA ASP A 339 -22.70 -4.41 11.86
C ASP A 339 -21.33 -5.09 12.02
N SER A 340 -20.28 -4.52 11.44
CA SER A 340 -18.91 -4.98 11.65
C SER A 340 -18.50 -4.77 13.12
N PRO A 341 -17.78 -5.74 13.72
CA PRO A 341 -17.28 -5.58 15.08
C PRO A 341 -16.46 -4.30 15.24
N LEU A 342 -16.74 -3.54 16.30
CA LEU A 342 -15.92 -2.39 16.65
C LEU A 342 -14.53 -2.86 17.09
N PRO A 343 -13.46 -2.11 16.75
CA PRO A 343 -12.13 -2.38 17.29
C PRO A 343 -12.12 -2.36 18.82
N ASP A 344 -11.26 -3.18 19.43
CA ASP A 344 -11.13 -3.26 20.88
C ASP A 344 -10.74 -1.91 21.51
N GLY A 345 -11.26 -1.64 22.70
CA GLY A 345 -10.91 -0.44 23.48
C GLY A 345 -11.57 0.87 23.02
N VAL A 346 -12.43 0.85 22.00
CA VAL A 346 -13.16 2.04 21.52
C VAL A 346 -14.36 2.34 22.42
N THR A 347 -14.48 3.59 22.87
CA THR A 347 -15.58 4.07 23.71
C THR A 347 -16.09 5.43 23.21
N VAL A 348 -17.27 5.85 23.66
CA VAL A 348 -17.80 7.19 23.32
C VAL A 348 -16.84 8.29 23.79
N GLU A 349 -16.26 8.12 24.97
CA GLU A 349 -15.31 9.08 25.55
C GLU A 349 -13.98 9.12 24.77
N SER A 350 -13.44 7.98 24.36
CA SER A 350 -12.21 7.96 23.54
C SER A 350 -12.44 8.59 22.16
N LEU A 351 -13.60 8.38 21.53
CA LEU A 351 -13.96 9.05 20.28
C LEU A 351 -14.16 10.56 20.44
N ARG A 352 -14.71 11.02 21.57
CA ARG A 352 -14.81 12.45 21.91
C ARG A 352 -13.41 13.06 22.06
N GLN A 353 -12.53 12.41 22.81
CA GLN A 353 -11.15 12.85 23.00
C GLN A 353 -10.37 12.89 21.69
N ALA A 354 -10.54 11.89 20.81
CA ALA A 354 -9.97 11.89 19.48
C ALA A 354 -10.47 13.08 18.65
N GLY A 355 -11.79 13.34 18.65
CA GLY A 355 -12.37 14.48 17.94
C GLY A 355 -11.85 15.83 18.43
N GLU A 356 -11.70 16.02 19.75
CA GLU A 356 -11.12 17.23 20.33
C GLU A 356 -9.65 17.41 19.95
N HIS A 357 -8.89 16.31 20.00
CA HIS A 357 -7.48 16.32 19.61
C HIS A 357 -7.31 16.65 18.12
N ILE A 358 -8.09 16.02 17.23
CA ILE A 358 -8.06 16.31 15.78
C ILE A 358 -8.35 17.79 15.52
N ASN A 359 -9.39 18.37 16.15
CA ASN A 359 -9.69 19.79 15.99
C ASN A 359 -8.55 20.69 16.48
N SER A 360 -7.90 20.34 17.60
CA SER A 360 -6.76 21.08 18.12
C SER A 360 -5.55 21.03 17.18
N VAL A 361 -5.26 19.86 16.59
CA VAL A 361 -4.14 19.66 15.67
C VAL A 361 -4.35 20.42 14.35
N VAL A 362 -5.58 20.43 13.84
CA VAL A 362 -5.93 21.05 12.55
C VAL A 362 -6.17 22.55 12.66
N GLY A 363 -6.48 23.07 13.86
CA GLY A 363 -6.75 24.48 14.09
C GLY A 363 -5.73 25.46 13.48
N PRO A 364 -4.41 25.21 13.56
CA PRO A 364 -3.40 26.06 12.94
C PRO A 364 -3.29 26.00 11.41
N LEU A 365 -3.99 25.10 10.71
CA LEU A 365 -3.80 24.82 9.28
C LEU A 365 -3.84 26.08 8.40
N GLU A 366 -4.78 26.99 8.65
CA GLU A 366 -4.93 28.26 7.90
C GLU A 366 -3.77 29.26 8.11
N SER A 367 -2.98 29.06 9.16
CA SER A 367 -1.80 29.87 9.45
C SER A 367 -0.53 29.38 8.73
N ALA A 368 -0.58 28.20 8.10
CA ALA A 368 0.52 27.70 7.27
C ALA A 368 0.89 28.69 6.15
N ARG A 369 2.18 28.76 5.85
CA ARG A 369 2.79 29.62 4.84
C ARG A 369 3.74 28.79 3.97
N MET A 370 3.16 27.80 3.29
CA MET A 370 3.83 26.95 2.32
C MET A 370 4.24 27.73 1.06
N ASP A 371 5.47 27.53 0.61
CA ASP A 371 6.05 28.12 -0.61
C ASP A 371 6.19 27.05 -1.70
N ARG A 372 5.06 26.58 -2.22
CA ARG A 372 4.95 25.54 -3.27
C ARG A 372 3.72 25.74 -4.14
N GLU A 373 3.76 25.22 -5.37
CA GLU A 373 2.71 25.43 -6.37
C GLU A 373 1.35 24.82 -5.94
N ASP A 374 1.37 23.67 -5.28
CA ASP A 374 0.19 22.94 -4.82
C ASP A 374 -0.09 23.14 -3.31
N ALA A 375 0.27 24.30 -2.76
CA ALA A 375 0.07 24.63 -1.35
C ALA A 375 -1.41 24.59 -0.95
N ASP A 376 -2.29 25.21 -1.75
CA ASP A 376 -3.73 25.22 -1.48
C ASP A 376 -4.33 23.82 -1.57
N LEU A 377 -3.89 23.02 -2.55
CA LEU A 377 -4.32 21.62 -2.69
C LEU A 377 -3.90 20.79 -1.46
N THR A 378 -2.65 20.94 -1.00
CA THR A 378 -2.14 20.26 0.20
C THR A 378 -2.95 20.64 1.44
N ARG A 379 -3.30 21.92 1.59
CA ARG A 379 -4.14 22.41 2.69
C ARG A 379 -5.52 21.75 2.65
N ASP A 380 -6.14 21.69 1.48
CA ASP A 380 -7.47 21.10 1.30
C ASP A 380 -7.46 19.58 1.55
N GLU A 381 -6.40 18.88 1.16
CA GLU A 381 -6.20 17.44 1.41
C GLU A 381 -6.17 17.14 2.92
N PHE A 382 -5.36 17.88 3.70
CA PHE A 382 -5.36 17.73 5.15
C PHE A 382 -6.69 18.15 5.79
N ALA A 383 -7.34 19.21 5.29
CA ALA A 383 -8.65 19.61 5.77
C ALA A 383 -9.70 18.51 5.54
N ASN A 384 -9.69 17.85 4.38
CA ASN A 384 -10.65 16.79 4.10
C ASN A 384 -10.32 15.47 4.83
N ALA A 385 -9.04 15.14 5.01
CA ALA A 385 -8.62 14.04 5.89
C ALA A 385 -9.14 14.25 7.33
N ALA A 386 -9.01 15.47 7.86
CA ALA A 386 -9.56 15.81 9.17
C ALA A 386 -11.09 15.67 9.23
N ARG A 387 -11.82 16.09 8.19
CA ARG A 387 -13.28 15.89 8.09
C ARG A 387 -13.65 14.40 8.10
N MET A 388 -12.91 13.57 7.38
CA MET A 388 -13.09 12.12 7.38
C MET A 388 -12.88 11.51 8.76
N MET A 389 -11.81 11.89 9.47
CA MET A 389 -11.52 11.42 10.83
C MET A 389 -12.60 11.85 11.83
N LEU A 390 -13.03 13.12 11.79
CA LEU A 390 -14.11 13.63 12.64
C LEU A 390 -15.45 12.95 12.33
N HIS A 391 -15.72 12.64 11.05
CA HIS A 391 -16.89 11.87 10.66
C HIS A 391 -16.84 10.45 11.21
N ALA A 392 -15.67 9.80 11.17
CA ALA A 392 -15.47 8.47 11.77
C ALA A 392 -15.73 8.46 13.28
N CYS A 393 -15.23 9.46 14.02
CA CYS A 393 -15.56 9.65 15.44
C CYS A 393 -17.07 9.78 15.65
N ASN A 394 -17.72 10.66 14.88
CA ASN A 394 -19.15 10.94 15.01
C ASN A 394 -20.02 9.71 14.72
N ARG A 395 -19.66 8.95 13.67
CA ARG A 395 -20.32 7.70 13.30
C ARG A 395 -20.13 6.64 14.38
N GLY A 396 -18.89 6.45 14.84
CA GLY A 396 -18.57 5.48 15.90
C GLY A 396 -19.32 5.77 17.21
N THR A 397 -19.45 7.04 17.61
CA THR A 397 -20.30 7.43 18.75
C THR A 397 -21.76 7.01 18.52
N GLY A 398 -22.28 7.25 17.31
CA GLY A 398 -23.65 6.83 16.95
C GLY A 398 -23.86 5.30 16.97
N MET A 399 -22.83 4.53 16.63
CA MET A 399 -22.86 3.06 16.72
C MET A 399 -22.90 2.60 18.19
N LEU A 400 -22.01 3.14 19.04
CA LEU A 400 -21.91 2.79 20.46
C LEU A 400 -23.15 3.18 21.27
N GLU A 401 -23.78 4.31 20.95
CA GLU A 401 -24.99 4.79 21.62
C GLU A 401 -26.27 4.16 21.06
N GLY A 402 -26.19 3.41 19.96
CA GLY A 402 -27.37 2.89 19.26
C GLY A 402 -28.23 3.97 18.59
N THR A 403 -27.67 5.16 18.35
CA THR A 403 -28.38 6.33 17.77
C THR A 403 -28.20 6.47 16.27
N LEU A 404 -27.38 5.62 15.64
CA LEU A 404 -27.04 5.69 14.20
C LEU A 404 -28.28 5.73 13.28
N ASN A 405 -29.36 5.04 13.66
CA ASN A 405 -30.60 4.98 12.88
C ASN A 405 -31.60 6.10 13.19
N SER A 406 -31.32 6.97 14.16
CA SER A 406 -32.19 8.10 14.46
C SER A 406 -32.18 9.13 13.32
N ALA A 407 -33.34 9.73 13.03
CA ALA A 407 -33.48 10.67 11.92
C ALA A 407 -32.46 11.83 11.97
N GLY A 408 -32.29 12.43 13.16
CA GLY A 408 -31.33 13.53 13.36
C GLY A 408 -29.88 13.12 13.13
N LYS A 409 -29.45 11.95 13.64
CA LYS A 409 -28.08 11.46 13.45
C LYS A 409 -27.80 11.14 11.99
N ARG A 410 -28.75 10.51 11.31
CA ARG A 410 -28.67 10.19 9.88
C ARG A 410 -28.54 11.45 9.03
N GLU A 411 -29.37 12.46 9.29
CA GLU A 411 -29.32 13.73 8.56
C GLU A 411 -27.97 14.44 8.75
N GLU A 412 -27.46 14.47 9.99
CA GLU A 412 -26.16 15.04 10.32
C GLU A 412 -25.01 14.33 9.58
N LEU A 413 -24.94 12.99 9.67
CA LEU A 413 -23.91 12.19 9.01
C LEU A 413 -24.01 12.29 7.49
N ALA A 414 -25.22 12.27 6.91
CA ALA A 414 -25.42 12.45 5.48
C ALA A 414 -24.93 13.82 4.99
N SER A 415 -25.23 14.88 5.73
CA SER A 415 -24.78 16.24 5.39
C SER A 415 -23.26 16.33 5.33
N LYS A 416 -22.56 15.88 6.39
CA LYS A 416 -21.10 15.89 6.46
C LYS A 416 -20.46 15.00 5.38
N MET A 417 -21.02 13.81 5.14
CA MET A 417 -20.51 12.89 4.12
C MET A 417 -20.63 13.46 2.71
N ARG A 418 -21.69 14.22 2.38
CA ARG A 418 -21.80 14.89 1.07
C ARG A 418 -20.66 15.89 0.84
N THR A 419 -20.27 16.65 1.87
CA THR A 419 -19.12 17.57 1.78
C THR A 419 -17.83 16.79 1.60
N ILE A 420 -17.60 15.75 2.41
CA ILE A 420 -16.41 14.90 2.32
C ILE A 420 -16.27 14.29 0.92
N LEU A 421 -17.35 13.73 0.39
CA LEU A 421 -17.37 13.07 -0.92
C LEU A 421 -17.13 14.08 -2.05
N GLY A 422 -17.77 15.26 -1.99
CA GLY A 422 -17.56 16.33 -2.97
C GLY A 422 -16.11 16.80 -3.02
N GLU A 423 -15.52 17.02 -1.85
CA GLU A 423 -14.10 17.39 -1.72
C GLU A 423 -13.18 16.24 -2.15
N HIS A 424 -13.46 15.01 -1.76
CA HIS A 424 -12.65 13.86 -2.13
C HIS A 424 -12.55 13.69 -3.66
N ARG A 425 -13.67 13.81 -4.38
CA ARG A 425 -13.69 13.80 -5.85
C ARG A 425 -12.86 14.92 -6.46
N ARG A 426 -12.99 16.16 -5.96
CA ARG A 426 -12.23 17.31 -6.43
C ARG A 426 -10.73 17.12 -6.22
N LEU A 427 -10.34 16.69 -5.02
CA LEU A 427 -8.96 16.50 -4.62
C LEU A 427 -8.31 15.35 -5.39
N TRP A 428 -9.03 14.23 -5.58
CA TRP A 428 -8.56 13.12 -6.40
C TRP A 428 -8.20 13.57 -7.81
N ILE A 429 -9.13 14.22 -8.53
CA ILE A 429 -8.89 14.65 -9.91
C ILE A 429 -7.80 15.74 -10.02
N SER A 430 -7.53 16.45 -8.93
CA SER A 430 -6.44 17.44 -8.86
C SER A 430 -5.06 16.78 -8.69
N ARG A 431 -5.00 15.57 -8.11
CA ARG A 431 -3.75 14.87 -7.75
C ARG A 431 -3.44 13.68 -8.65
N SER A 432 -4.48 12.94 -9.04
CA SER A 432 -4.43 11.64 -9.67
C SER A 432 -5.18 11.65 -11.01
N ARG A 433 -4.89 10.66 -11.86
CA ARG A 433 -5.71 10.40 -13.05
C ARG A 433 -7.13 9.99 -12.63
N GLY A 434 -8.09 10.10 -13.56
CA GLY A 434 -9.49 9.81 -13.25
C GLY A 434 -9.80 8.36 -12.87
N GLY A 435 -8.98 7.40 -13.34
CA GLY A 435 -9.09 6.00 -12.95
C GLY A 435 -8.86 5.79 -11.45
N GLY A 436 -9.53 4.80 -10.86
CA GLY A 436 -9.46 4.50 -9.43
C GLY A 436 -10.35 5.39 -8.53
N LEU A 437 -10.85 6.53 -9.01
CA LEU A 437 -11.75 7.39 -8.22
C LEU A 437 -13.00 6.63 -7.75
N GLN A 438 -13.61 5.85 -8.64
CA GLN A 438 -14.83 5.10 -8.32
C GLN A 438 -14.60 4.11 -7.18
N ASP A 439 -13.45 3.45 -7.17
CA ASP A 439 -13.07 2.52 -6.12
C ASP A 439 -12.78 3.29 -4.83
N SER A 440 -11.98 4.37 -4.90
CA SER A 440 -11.63 5.23 -3.77
C SER A 440 -12.81 5.84 -3.04
N GLU A 441 -13.84 6.25 -3.76
CA GLU A 441 -15.03 6.83 -3.15
C GLU A 441 -16.08 5.80 -2.71
N SER A 442 -15.91 4.53 -3.06
CA SER A 442 -16.95 3.49 -2.91
C SER A 442 -17.49 3.41 -1.48
N ALA A 443 -16.61 3.28 -0.49
CA ALA A 443 -16.98 3.21 0.91
C ALA A 443 -17.72 4.48 1.38
N LEU A 444 -17.30 5.67 0.92
CA LEU A 444 -17.94 6.94 1.26
C LEU A 444 -19.36 7.03 0.67
N VAL A 445 -19.53 6.57 -0.57
CA VAL A 445 -20.82 6.49 -1.26
C VAL A 445 -21.75 5.51 -0.54
N GLU A 446 -21.25 4.35 -0.12
CA GLU A 446 -22.03 3.37 0.66
C GLU A 446 -22.48 3.97 2.00
N ARG A 447 -21.57 4.59 2.77
CA ARG A 447 -21.93 5.26 4.02
C ARG A 447 -22.99 6.35 3.79
N LEU A 448 -22.90 7.12 2.71
CA LEU A 448 -23.91 8.12 2.38
C LEU A 448 -25.29 7.49 2.12
N LYS A 449 -25.36 6.35 1.41
CA LYS A 449 -26.61 5.60 1.18
C LYS A 449 -27.20 5.08 2.49
N GLU A 450 -26.35 4.55 3.39
CA GLU A 450 -26.75 4.11 4.73
C GLU A 450 -27.40 5.25 5.51
N TYR A 451 -26.86 6.48 5.43
CA TYR A 451 -27.45 7.62 6.14
C TYR A 451 -28.72 8.15 5.47
N ALA A 452 -28.79 8.15 4.14
CA ALA A 452 -29.87 8.79 3.39
C ALA A 452 -31.22 8.05 3.38
N GLY A 453 -31.31 6.83 3.95
CA GLY A 453 -32.56 6.07 3.89
C GLY A 453 -32.71 5.24 2.64
N GLY A 454 -31.61 4.57 2.22
CA GLY A 454 -31.54 3.74 1.01
C GLY A 454 -32.80 2.98 0.63
#